data_AF-A0A959WJH2-F1
#
_entry.id   AF-A0A959WJH2-F1
#
_cell.length_a   1.000
_cell.length_b   1.000
_cell.length_c   1.000
_cell.angle_alpha   90.00
_cell.angle_beta   90.00
_cell.angle_gamma   90.00
#
_symmetry.space_group_name_H-M   'P 1'
#
loop_
_entity.id
_entity.type
_entity.pdbx_description
1 polymer ?
#
loop_
_entity_poly.entity_id
_entity_poly.type
_entity_poly.pdbx_seq_one_letter_code
_entity_poly.pdbx_strand_id
1 'polypeptide(L)'
;MLGIRRVDRRPEWRERLEGAATRLNALGLYPRPFTLARVAVVVWPGFFAVPGMRGFVGFAAWRLVILRRDVVGDGLLVHELCHIWQMRHHPVRMPLTYLVVPYRTNPWEEEARMAAGEPSRLGGSGG
;
A
#
# COMPACT_ATOMS: atom_id res chain seq x y z
N MET A 1 -6.31 24.71 -2.44
CA MET A 1 -5.87 23.45 -3.09
C MET A 1 -4.65 22.94 -2.35
N LEU A 2 -4.77 21.87 -1.55
CA LEU A 2 -3.60 21.19 -0.99
C LEU A 2 -2.87 20.48 -2.15
N GLY A 3 -1.75 21.06 -2.57
CA GLY A 3 -0.92 20.54 -3.67
C GLY A 3 -0.28 19.18 -3.34
N ILE A 4 0.28 18.55 -4.38
CA ILE A 4 1.02 17.29 -4.25
C ILE A 4 2.32 17.57 -3.50
N ARG A 5 2.58 16.84 -2.41
CA ARG A 5 3.83 16.98 -1.62
C ARG A 5 4.59 15.67 -1.59
N ARG A 6 5.87 15.69 -1.95
CA ARG A 6 6.75 14.53 -1.83
C ARG A 6 7.31 14.42 -0.42
N VAL A 7 7.15 13.27 0.24
CA VAL A 7 7.52 13.06 1.65
C VAL A 7 8.65 12.05 1.85
N ASP A 8 8.90 11.14 0.89
CA ASP A 8 9.96 10.11 0.97
C ASP A 8 11.39 10.64 1.16
N ARG A 9 11.61 11.94 0.91
CA ARG A 9 12.91 12.58 1.05
C ARG A 9 13.21 13.06 2.47
N ARG A 10 12.22 13.11 3.35
CA ARG A 10 12.42 13.56 4.73
C ARG A 10 13.00 12.43 5.57
N PRO A 11 13.95 12.70 6.50
CA PRO A 11 14.60 11.66 7.30
C PRO A 11 13.61 10.78 8.07
N GLU A 12 12.61 11.38 8.71
CA GLU A 12 11.61 10.67 9.50
C GLU A 12 10.75 9.73 8.64
N TRP A 13 10.50 10.11 7.38
CA TRP A 13 9.78 9.27 6.43
C TRP A 13 10.63 8.12 5.91
N ARG A 14 11.91 8.37 5.70
CA ARG A 14 12.88 7.35 5.28
C ARG A 14 12.98 6.26 6.32
N GLU A 15 13.17 6.61 7.59
CA GLU A 15 13.23 5.64 8.70
C GLU A 15 11.97 4.78 8.78
N ARG A 16 10.79 5.40 8.65
CA ARG A 16 9.52 4.67 8.67
C ARG A 16 9.35 3.74 7.47
N LEU A 17 9.77 4.18 6.28
CA LEU A 17 9.76 3.33 5.09
C LEU A 17 10.74 2.16 5.22
N GLU A 18 11.92 2.38 5.79
CA GLU A 18 12.93 1.35 6.04
C GLU A 18 12.44 0.34 7.09
N GLY A 19 11.78 0.81 8.15
CA GLY A 19 11.10 -0.05 9.13
C GLY A 19 9.99 -0.89 8.50
N ALA A 20 9.13 -0.28 7.69
CA ALA A 20 8.08 -0.98 6.96
C ALA A 20 8.64 -2.02 5.96
N ALA A 21 9.70 -1.66 5.23
CA ALA A 21 10.38 -2.58 4.31
C ALA A 21 11.07 -3.74 5.05
N THR A 22 11.68 -3.48 6.20
CA THR A 22 12.31 -4.50 7.05
C THR A 22 11.26 -5.49 7.55
N ARG A 23 10.14 -4.98 8.07
CA ARG A 23 9.01 -5.81 8.50
C ARG A 23 8.47 -6.64 7.34
N LEU A 24 8.28 -6.03 6.17
CA LEU A 24 7.79 -6.73 4.98
C LEU A 24 8.75 -7.85 4.54
N ASN A 25 10.07 -7.58 4.54
CA ASN A 25 11.09 -8.57 4.21
C ASN A 25 11.15 -9.73 5.19
N ALA A 26 10.92 -9.48 6.48
CA ALA A 26 10.90 -10.51 7.51
C ALA A 26 9.78 -11.55 7.30
N LEU A 27 8.72 -11.20 6.56
CA LEU A 27 7.63 -12.12 6.25
C LEU A 27 7.98 -13.13 5.14
N GLY A 28 9.03 -12.87 4.33
CA GLY A 28 9.47 -13.80 3.30
C GLY A 28 8.44 -14.12 2.22
N LEU A 29 7.48 -13.23 1.96
CA LEU A 29 6.34 -13.48 1.07
C LEU A 29 6.74 -13.82 -0.38
N TYR A 30 7.85 -13.27 -0.86
CA TYR A 30 8.34 -13.48 -2.22
C TYR A 30 9.83 -13.83 -2.25
N PRO A 31 10.30 -14.56 -3.30
CA PRO A 31 11.69 -14.98 -3.40
C PRO A 31 12.71 -13.85 -3.42
N ARG A 32 12.38 -12.70 -4.04
CA ARG A 32 13.27 -11.53 -4.09
C ARG A 32 12.84 -10.54 -3.01
N PRO A 33 13.75 -10.11 -2.11
CA PRO A 33 13.41 -9.17 -1.05
C PRO A 33 12.93 -7.84 -1.62
N PHE A 34 12.06 -7.18 -0.87
CA PHE A 34 11.60 -5.85 -1.14
C PHE A 34 12.72 -4.81 -0.97
N THR A 35 12.87 -3.94 -1.97
CA THR A 35 13.80 -2.81 -1.95
C THR A 35 13.03 -1.51 -2.15
N LEU A 36 13.31 -0.50 -1.31
CA LEU A 36 12.77 0.86 -1.46
C LEU A 36 13.32 1.61 -2.68
N ALA A 37 14.29 1.02 -3.40
CA ALA A 37 14.84 1.59 -4.61
C ALA A 37 13.72 2.02 -5.58
N ARG A 38 13.75 3.31 -5.93
CA ARG A 38 12.81 3.96 -6.87
C ARG A 38 11.35 3.98 -6.40
N VAL A 39 11.08 3.83 -5.10
CA VAL A 39 9.75 4.11 -4.53
C VAL A 39 9.68 5.60 -4.19
N ALA A 40 8.65 6.28 -4.68
CA ALA A 40 8.31 7.63 -4.29
C ALA A 40 7.06 7.62 -3.40
N VAL A 41 7.00 8.52 -2.42
CA VAL A 41 5.83 8.66 -1.55
C VAL A 41 5.36 10.11 -1.61
N VAL A 42 4.12 10.29 -2.02
CA VAL A 42 3.51 11.61 -2.15
C VAL A 42 2.23 11.70 -1.34
N VAL A 43 1.98 12.87 -0.78
CA VAL A 43 0.71 13.24 -0.16
C VAL A 43 -0.09 14.04 -1.17
N TRP A 44 -1.24 13.52 -1.57
CA TRP A 44 -2.13 14.17 -2.53
C TRP A 44 -3.60 13.97 -2.14
N PRO A 45 -4.17 14.85 -1.30
CA PRO A 45 -5.56 14.72 -0.85
C PRO A 45 -6.57 14.79 -2.01
N GLY A 46 -6.26 15.56 -3.05
CA GLY A 46 -7.12 15.71 -4.23
C GLY A 46 -7.34 14.41 -5.01
N PHE A 47 -6.37 13.49 -5.00
CA PHE A 47 -6.52 12.16 -5.61
C PHE A 47 -7.67 11.36 -4.96
N PHE A 48 -7.81 11.47 -3.64
CA PHE A 48 -8.86 10.79 -2.87
C PHE A 48 -10.22 11.52 -2.90
N ALA A 49 -10.33 12.68 -3.54
CA ALA A 49 -11.61 13.37 -3.71
C ALA A 49 -12.45 12.79 -4.85
N VAL A 50 -11.81 12.05 -5.78
CA VAL A 50 -12.44 11.43 -6.96
C VAL A 50 -13.45 10.37 -6.53
N PRO A 51 -14.67 10.32 -7.13
CA PRO A 51 -15.62 9.23 -6.91
C PRO A 51 -14.96 7.87 -7.12
N GLY A 52 -15.11 6.95 -6.17
CA GLY A 52 -14.40 5.67 -6.13
C GLY A 52 -13.15 5.67 -5.23
N MET A 53 -12.45 6.79 -5.08
CA MET A 53 -11.25 6.88 -4.23
C MET A 53 -11.50 7.40 -2.81
N ARG A 54 -12.71 7.92 -2.54
CA ARG A 54 -13.06 8.59 -1.27
C ARG A 54 -12.94 7.73 -0.02
N GLY A 55 -13.11 6.41 -0.15
CA GLY A 55 -12.99 5.45 0.94
C GLY A 55 -11.56 5.08 1.30
N PHE A 56 -10.57 5.48 0.48
CA PHE A 56 -9.19 5.08 0.63
C PHE A 56 -8.36 6.16 1.34
N VAL A 57 -7.28 5.72 1.98
CA VAL A 57 -6.33 6.58 2.71
C VAL A 57 -4.89 6.45 2.17
N GLY A 58 -4.63 5.38 1.43
CA GLY A 58 -3.41 5.11 0.67
C GLY A 58 -3.75 4.46 -0.66
N PHE A 59 -2.79 4.52 -1.59
CA PHE A 59 -2.86 3.88 -2.89
C PHE A 59 -1.45 3.59 -3.40
N ALA A 60 -1.22 2.36 -3.83
CA ALA A 60 0.03 1.93 -4.43
C ALA A 60 -0.10 1.74 -5.94
N ALA A 61 0.91 2.24 -6.65
CA ALA A 61 1.22 1.91 -8.03
C ALA A 61 2.66 1.35 -8.11
N TRP A 62 3.09 0.91 -9.30
CA TRP A 62 4.37 0.22 -9.55
C TRP A 62 5.61 0.74 -8.79
N ARG A 63 5.71 2.06 -8.60
CA ARG A 63 6.83 2.76 -7.94
C ARG A 63 6.39 3.95 -7.08
N LEU A 64 5.10 4.07 -6.80
CA LEU A 64 4.53 5.26 -6.20
C LEU A 64 3.53 4.86 -5.13
N VAL A 65 3.67 5.45 -3.95
CA VAL A 65 2.63 5.44 -2.91
C VAL A 65 2.03 6.85 -2.85
N ILE A 66 0.71 6.92 -2.97
CA ILE A 66 -0.07 8.15 -2.80
C ILE A 66 -0.81 8.04 -1.48
N LEU A 67 -0.63 9.02 -0.60
CA LEU A 67 -1.28 9.08 0.70
C LEU A 67 -2.25 10.26 0.76
N ARG A 68 -3.34 10.09 1.49
CA ARG A 68 -4.33 11.16 1.69
C ARG A 68 -3.81 12.24 2.65
N ARG A 69 -2.97 11.87 3.61
CA ARG A 69 -2.37 12.74 4.62
C ARG A 69 -0.96 12.25 4.97
N ASP A 70 -0.15 13.11 5.59
CA ASP A 70 1.21 12.78 6.08
C ASP A 70 1.22 12.09 7.46
N VAL A 71 0.10 12.06 8.16
CA VAL A 71 -0.04 11.30 9.42
C VAL A 71 -0.70 9.96 9.15
N VAL A 72 0.12 8.92 9.01
CA VAL A 72 -0.31 7.54 8.73
C VAL A 72 0.31 6.58 9.75
N GLY A 73 -0.34 5.46 10.03
CA GLY A 73 0.24 4.40 10.86
C GLY A 73 1.22 3.53 10.06
N ASP A 74 2.09 2.79 10.76
CA ASP A 74 3.11 1.96 10.10
C ASP A 74 2.51 0.77 9.35
N GLY A 75 1.38 0.23 9.81
CA GLY A 75 0.63 -0.81 9.12
C GLY A 75 0.23 -0.40 7.70
N LEU A 76 -0.22 0.85 7.50
CA LEU A 76 -0.56 1.36 6.18
C LEU A 76 0.65 1.38 5.25
N LEU A 77 1.84 1.75 5.74
CA LEU A 77 3.05 1.74 4.92
C LEU A 77 3.42 0.31 4.52
N VAL A 78 3.34 -0.65 5.44
CA VAL A 78 3.57 -2.06 5.12
C VAL A 78 2.57 -2.57 4.09
N HIS A 79 1.30 -2.21 4.22
CA HIS A 79 0.23 -2.55 3.28
C HIS A 79 0.54 -2.04 1.86
N GLU A 80 0.81 -0.74 1.71
CA GLU A 80 1.06 -0.13 0.40
C GLU A 80 2.38 -0.65 -0.22
N LEU A 81 3.43 -0.87 0.57
CA LEU A 81 4.68 -1.46 0.08
C LEU A 81 4.48 -2.93 -0.34
N CYS A 82 3.60 -3.67 0.34
CA CYS A 82 3.23 -5.03 -0.07
C CYS A 82 2.63 -5.03 -1.48
N HIS A 83 1.72 -4.11 -1.81
CA HIS A 83 1.21 -3.97 -3.18
C HIS A 83 2.29 -3.68 -4.22
N ILE A 84 3.27 -2.83 -3.89
CA ILE A 84 4.42 -2.62 -4.78
C ILE A 84 5.20 -3.92 -4.97
N TRP A 85 5.40 -4.70 -3.91
CA TRP A 85 6.12 -5.97 -3.97
C TRP A 85 5.38 -7.01 -4.82
N GLN A 86 4.07 -7.11 -4.63
CA GLN A 86 3.13 -7.93 -5.40
C GLN A 86 3.18 -7.56 -6.88
N MET A 87 3.00 -6.28 -7.21
CA MET A 87 3.10 -5.82 -8.60
C MET A 87 4.45 -6.16 -9.21
N ARG A 88 5.56 -5.97 -8.49
CA ARG A 88 6.91 -6.31 -9.00
C ARG A 88 7.12 -7.79 -9.29
N HIS A 89 6.41 -8.69 -8.60
CA HIS A 89 6.46 -10.13 -8.83
C HIS A 89 5.39 -10.62 -9.81
N HIS A 90 4.24 -9.95 -9.82
CA HIS A 90 3.03 -10.31 -10.56
C HIS A 90 2.49 -9.09 -11.32
N PRO A 91 3.26 -8.51 -12.26
CA PRO A 91 2.93 -7.23 -12.92
C PRO A 91 1.62 -7.25 -13.69
N VAL A 92 1.22 -8.43 -14.15
CA VAL A 92 0.02 -8.63 -14.96
C VAL A 92 -1.09 -9.22 -14.10
N ARG A 93 -0.79 -10.31 -13.39
CA ARG A 93 -1.80 -11.05 -12.61
C ARG A 93 -2.42 -10.20 -11.50
N MET A 94 -1.61 -9.39 -10.80
CA MET A 94 -2.12 -8.58 -9.69
C MET A 94 -3.11 -7.50 -10.18
N PRO A 95 -2.78 -6.62 -11.14
CA PRO A 95 -3.74 -5.63 -11.65
C PRO A 95 -4.98 -6.24 -12.29
N LEU A 96 -4.83 -7.32 -13.08
CA LEU A 96 -5.98 -7.98 -13.72
C LEU A 96 -6.97 -8.54 -12.71
N THR A 97 -6.51 -8.95 -11.52
CA THR A 97 -7.39 -9.47 -10.47
C THR A 97 -8.42 -8.42 -10.02
N TYR A 98 -8.06 -7.13 -10.02
CA TYR A 98 -8.99 -6.05 -9.64
C TYR A 98 -10.10 -5.79 -10.67
N LEU A 99 -9.98 -6.34 -11.89
CA LEU A 99 -11.03 -6.27 -12.90
C LEU A 99 -12.11 -7.32 -12.73
N VAL A 100 -11.80 -8.42 -12.02
CA VAL A 100 -12.65 -9.62 -11.95
C VAL A 100 -13.01 -10.04 -10.52
N VAL A 101 -12.22 -9.65 -9.52
CA VAL A 101 -12.47 -9.94 -8.11
C VAL A 101 -12.78 -8.64 -7.35
N PRO A 102 -13.90 -8.59 -6.58
CA PRO A 102 -14.20 -7.45 -5.72
C PRO A 102 -13.07 -7.17 -4.74
N TYR A 103 -12.78 -5.88 -4.52
CA TYR A 103 -11.70 -5.41 -3.62
C TYR A 103 -11.68 -6.12 -2.25
N ARG A 104 -12.86 -6.27 -1.61
CA ARG A 104 -12.96 -6.83 -0.25
C ARG A 104 -12.46 -8.28 -0.14
N THR A 105 -12.62 -9.06 -1.20
CA THR A 105 -12.29 -10.50 -1.27
C THR A 105 -11.07 -10.76 -2.14
N ASN A 106 -10.35 -9.72 -2.54
CA ASN A 106 -9.18 -9.87 -3.39
C ASN A 106 -8.03 -10.48 -2.57
N PRO A 107 -7.43 -11.62 -2.99
CA PRO A 107 -6.35 -12.27 -2.24
C PRO A 107 -5.13 -11.36 -2.04
N TRP A 108 -4.87 -10.43 -2.97
CA TRP A 108 -3.78 -9.46 -2.84
C TRP A 108 -4.02 -8.48 -1.69
N GLU A 109 -5.28 -8.09 -1.45
CA GLU A 109 -5.70 -7.24 -0.33
C GLU A 109 -5.67 -7.99 1.01
N GLU A 110 -5.98 -9.28 1.00
CA GLU A 110 -5.84 -10.14 2.18
C GLU A 110 -4.39 -10.31 2.60
N GLU A 111 -3.50 -10.63 1.66
CA GLU A 111 -2.05 -10.71 1.91
C GLU A 111 -1.49 -9.39 2.43
N ALA A 112 -1.90 -8.26 1.83
CA ALA A 112 -1.46 -6.93 2.27
C ALA A 112 -1.96 -6.58 3.69
N ARG A 113 -3.19 -6.96 4.06
CA ARG A 113 -3.72 -6.82 5.43
C ARG A 113 -2.96 -7.67 6.44
N MET A 114 -2.73 -8.95 6.11
CA MET A 114 -1.92 -9.83 6.94
C MET A 114 -0.51 -9.29 7.16
N ALA A 115 0.13 -8.78 6.10
CA ALA A 115 1.45 -8.16 6.21
C ALA A 115 1.45 -6.93 7.13
N ALA A 116 0.41 -6.09 7.02
CA ALA A 116 0.21 -4.94 7.89
C ALA A 116 -0.08 -5.32 9.36
N GLY A 117 -0.33 -6.61 9.65
CA GLY A 117 -0.77 -7.07 10.96
C GLY A 117 -2.18 -6.60 11.29
N GLU A 118 -2.97 -6.27 10.26
CA GLU A 118 -4.39 -6.07 10.40
C GLU A 118 -5.06 -7.44 10.33
N PRO A 119 -5.85 -7.85 11.33
CA PRO A 119 -6.53 -9.13 11.27
C PRO A 119 -7.39 -9.19 10.01
N SER A 120 -7.27 -10.30 9.27
CA SER A 120 -8.25 -10.67 8.25
C SER A 120 -9.62 -10.61 8.91
N ARG A 121 -10.56 -9.80 8.41
CA ARG A 121 -11.96 -9.89 8.85
C ARG A 121 -12.56 -11.21 8.38
N LEU A 122 -12.26 -12.29 9.10
CA LEU A 122 -13.18 -13.42 9.19
C LEU A 122 -14.28 -12.97 10.16
N GLY A 123 -15.48 -12.72 9.62
CA GLY A 123 -16.70 -12.48 10.39
C GLY A 123 -17.13 -11.02 10.50
N GLY A 124 -18.10 -10.63 9.68
CA GLY A 124 -18.76 -9.32 9.79
C GLY A 124 -19.85 -9.14 8.73
N SER A 125 -20.99 -9.79 8.95
CA SER A 125 -22.27 -9.45 8.31
C SER A 125 -22.56 -7.95 8.40
N GLY A 126 -23.20 -7.41 7.37
CA GLY A 126 -23.89 -6.13 7.48
C GLY A 126 -24.17 -5.47 6.14
N GLY A 127 -25.39 -5.70 5.65
CA GLY A 127 -26.31 -4.76 4.97
C GLY A 127 -25.76 -3.73 4.02
#